data_AF-A0A534RF12-F1
#
_entry.id   AF-A0A534RF12-F1
#
_cell.length_a   1.000
_cell.length_b   1.000
_cell.length_c   1.000
_cell.angle_alpha   90.00
_cell.angle_beta   90.00
_cell.angle_gamma   90.00
#
_symmetry.space_group_name_H-M   'P 1'
#
loop_
_entity.id
_entity.type
_entity.pdbx_description
1 polymer ?
#
loop_
_entity_poly.entity_id
_entity_poly.type
_entity_poly.pdbx_seq_one_letter_code
_entity_poly.pdbx_strand_id
1 'polypeptide(L)' 'MATEPIPDRILDLGTGFWGSKALLTAVELGLFSELAAGPLERETLRERLGLHP' A
#
# COMPACT_ATOMS: atom_id res chain seq x y z
N MET A 1 11.82 -19.97 -34.36
CA MET A 1 10.78 -19.92 -33.32
C MET A 1 10.80 -18.52 -32.74
N ALA A 2 9.71 -17.76 -32.89
CA ALA A 2 9.62 -16.44 -32.26
C ALA A 2 9.49 -16.63 -30.74
N THR A 3 10.29 -15.90 -29.96
CA THR A 3 10.15 -15.83 -28.51
C THR A 3 8.81 -15.19 -28.20
N GLU A 4 7.94 -15.92 -27.53
CA GLU A 4 6.67 -15.41 -27.03
C GLU A 4 6.94 -14.25 -26.07
N PRO A 5 6.29 -13.08 -26.23
CA PRO A 5 6.54 -11.94 -25.35
C PRO A 5 6.10 -12.31 -23.93
N ILE A 6 7.04 -12.21 -22.98
CA ILE A 6 6.78 -12.42 -21.55
C ILE A 6 6.34 -11.07 -20.96
N PRO A 7 5.05 -10.87 -20.64
CA PRO A 7 4.51 -9.57 -20.24
C PRO A 7 4.96 -9.14 -18.83
N ASP A 8 5.45 -10.08 -18.02
CA ASP A 8 5.75 -9.90 -16.60
C ASP A 8 6.64 -8.68 -16.33
N ARG A 9 7.67 -8.45 -17.16
CA ARG A 9 8.59 -7.32 -16.98
C ARG A 9 7.93 -5.96 -17.17
N ILE A 10 6.92 -5.87 -18.05
CA ILE A 10 6.16 -4.64 -18.28
C ILE A 10 5.21 -4.42 -17.10
N LEU A 11 4.59 -5.49 -16.60
CA LEU A 11 3.72 -5.42 -15.43
C LEU A 11 4.53 -5.02 -14.18
N ASP A 12 5.68 -5.64 -13.95
CA ASP A 12 6.61 -5.31 -12.86
C ASP A 12 6.99 -3.83 -12.89
N LEU A 13 7.31 -3.29 -14.07
CA LEU A 13 7.61 -1.88 -14.24
C LEU A 13 6.39 -0.99 -13.96
N GLY A 14 5.21 -1.39 -14.45
CA GLY A 14 3.95 -0.67 -14.27
C GLY A 14 3.49 -0.60 -12.82
N THR A 15 3.80 -1.62 -12.01
CA THR A 15 3.41 -1.70 -10.60
C THR A 15 4.56 -1.44 -9.62
N GLY A 16 5.78 -1.24 -10.12
CA GLY A 16 6.98 -1.10 -9.27
C GLY A 16 6.89 0.04 -8.24
N PHE A 17 6.09 1.07 -8.49
CA PHE A 17 5.89 2.19 -7.59
C PHE A 17 4.83 1.95 -6.49
N TRP A 18 4.01 0.90 -6.60
CA TRP A 18 2.85 0.70 -5.73
C TRP A 18 3.22 0.59 -4.25
N GLY A 19 4.31 -0.11 -3.94
CA GLY A 19 4.83 -0.22 -2.57
C GLY A 19 5.22 1.15 -1.98
N SER A 20 5.94 1.97 -2.75
CA SER A 20 6.33 3.32 -2.33
C SER A 20 5.11 4.22 -2.15
N LYS A 21 4.10 4.12 -3.02
CA LYS A 21 2.85 4.88 -2.86
C LYS A 21 2.07 4.45 -1.62
N ALA A 22 1.96 3.15 -1.36
CA ALA A 22 1.31 2.64 -0.15
C ALA A 22 2.01 3.15 1.12
N LEU A 23 3.34 3.12 1.16
CA LEU A 23 4.12 3.65 2.28
C LEU A 23 3.92 5.16 2.45
N LEU A 24 4.00 5.95 1.37
CA LEU A 24 3.78 7.40 1.41
C LEU A 24 2.39 7.73 1.95
N THR A 25 1.34 7.06 1.47
CA THR A 25 -0.02 7.26 1.97
C THR A 25 -0.15 6.88 3.44
N ALA A 26 0.50 5.81 3.90
CA ALA A 26 0.52 5.47 5.33
C ALA A 26 1.17 6.57 6.19
N VAL A 27 2.23 7.23 5.69
CA VAL A 27 2.83 8.39 6.37
C VAL A 27 1.88 9.59 6.38
N GLU A 28 1.27 9.92 5.24
CA GLU A 28 0.33 11.06 5.11
C GLU A 28 -0.92 10.89 5.98
N LEU A 29 -1.41 9.66 6.14
CA LEU A 29 -2.52 9.33 7.03
C LEU A 29 -2.13 9.36 8.53
N GLY A 30 -0.84 9.41 8.86
CA GLY A 30 -0.39 9.25 10.25
C GLY A 30 -0.60 7.84 10.81
N LEU A 31 -0.71 6.82 9.95
CA LEU A 31 -0.96 5.42 10.34
C LEU A 31 0.03 4.93 11.40
N PHE A 32 1.33 5.20 11.20
CA PHE A 32 2.38 4.77 12.11
C PHE A 32 2.33 5.49 13.45
N SER A 33 1.81 6.74 13.49
CA SER A 33 1.62 7.47 14.74
C SER A 33 0.52 6.85 15.60
N GLU A 34 -0.60 6.44 14.98
CA GLU A 34 -1.66 5.70 15.69
C GLU A 34 -1.16 4.36 16.22
N LEU A 35 -0.41 3.61 15.41
CA LEU A 35 0.12 2.30 15.79
C LEU A 35 1.28 2.37 16.78
N ALA A 36 1.99 3.51 16.87
CA ALA A 36 3.03 3.71 17.87
C ALA A 36 2.49 3.71 19.30
N ALA A 37 1.22 4.07 19.49
CA ALA A 37 0.55 3.99 20.79
C ALA A 37 0.21 2.55 21.21
N GLY A 38 0.15 1.63 20.25
CA GLY A 38 -0.14 0.21 20.47
C GLY A 38 -0.81 -0.45 19.26
N PRO A 39 -0.88 -1.79 19.23
CA PRO A 39 -1.61 -2.50 18.18
C PRO A 39 -3.11 -2.15 18.22
N LEU A 40 -3.72 -2.08 17.04
CA LEU A 40 -5.15 -1.79 16.88
C LEU A 40 -5.79 -2.78 15.91
N GLU A 41 -7.06 -3.09 16.15
CA GLU A 41 -7.88 -3.82 15.20
C GLU A 41 -8.13 -2.99 13.94
N ARG A 42 -8.25 -3.66 12.80
CA ARG A 42 -8.45 -3.02 11.48
C ARG A 42 -9.59 -2.00 11.50
N GLU A 43 -10.70 -2.36 12.10
CA GLU A 43 -11.92 -1.54 12.11
C GLU A 43 -11.73 -0.27 12.95
N THR A 44 -11.13 -0.41 14.14
CA THR A 44 -10.79 0.72 14.99
C THR A 44 -9.81 1.68 14.30
N LEU A 45 -8.79 1.13 13.62
CA LEU A 45 -7.83 1.93 12.89
C LEU A 45 -8.46 2.66 11.69
N ARG A 46 -9.35 1.98 10.95
CA ARG A 46 -10.12 2.56 9.85
C ARG A 46 -10.93 3.77 10.31
N GLU A 47 -11.66 3.62 11.41
CA GLU A 47 -12.49 4.69 11.99
C GLU A 47 -11.64 5.88 12.45
N ARG A 48 -10.54 5.62 13.17
CA ARG A 48 -9.63 6.68 13.65
C ARG A 48 -8.99 7.47 12.52
N LEU A 49 -8.64 6.80 11.43
CA LEU A 49 -8.04 7.41 10.25
C LEU A 49 -9.07 7.97 9.26
N GLY A 50 -10.38 7.87 9.55
CA GLY A 50 -11.45 8.38 8.69
C GLY A 50 -11.52 7.69 7.32
N LEU A 51 -11.14 6.42 7.24
CA LEU A 51 -11.07 5.67 5.98
C LEU A 51 -12.44 5.06 5.60
N HIS A 52 -12.73 5.05 4.30
CA HIS A 52 -13.91 4.39 3.76
C HIS A 52 -13.88 2.87 4.08
N PRO A 53 -15.03 2.24 4.38
CA PRO A 53 -15.13 0.79 4.56
C PRO A 53 -14.67 -0.04 3.37
#